data_AF-A0A3G5T5T4-F1
#
_entry.id   AF-A0A3G5T5T4-F1
#
_cell.length_a   1.000
_cell.length_b   1.000
_cell.length_c   1.000
_cell.angle_alpha   90.00
_cell.angle_beta   90.00
_cell.angle_gamma   90.00
#
_symmetry.space_group_name_H-M   'P 1'
#
loop_
_entity.id
_entity.type
_entity.pdbx_description
1 polymer ?
#
loop_
_entity_poly.entity_id
_entity_poly.type
_entity_poly.pdbx_seq_one_letter_code
_entity_poly.pdbx_strand_id
1 'polypeptide(L)'
;MSPRMTNPSLVVPDALQPLLDLSKVINNAGVPQQTLDFVRLRVSQINGRAIRIPVNAREPGKDGETEDRLAMVADWRDASCFDDAERAALALAEAVTCLSDREDPVPDEVWDEAARHYADVELAALVMQIGLVNLWNRVNVANKEEPAEWS
;
A
#
# COMPACT_ATOMS: atom_id res chain seq x y z
N MET A 1 23.55 1.88 3.35
CA MET A 1 23.83 3.33 3.24
C MET A 1 23.26 4.00 4.47
N SER A 2 23.93 4.99 5.05
CA SER A 2 23.32 5.76 6.15
C SER A 2 22.23 6.70 5.61
N PRO A 3 21.13 6.91 6.35
CA PRO A 3 20.14 7.94 6.02
C PRO A 3 20.79 9.32 5.91
N ARG A 4 20.22 10.19 5.07
CA ARG A 4 20.69 11.58 4.87
C ARG A 4 20.46 12.45 6.11
N MET A 5 19.40 12.16 6.87
CA MET A 5 19.06 12.78 8.15
C MET A 5 18.24 11.80 9.01
N THR A 6 17.94 12.16 10.25
CA THR A 6 16.87 11.51 11.02
C THR A 6 15.58 11.55 10.21
N ASN A 7 14.78 10.48 10.22
CA ASN A 7 13.54 10.38 9.43
C ASN A 7 12.72 11.69 9.52
N PRO A 8 12.35 12.32 8.40
CA PRO A 8 11.65 13.61 8.42
C PRO A 8 10.40 13.64 9.32
N SER A 9 9.65 12.54 9.42
CA SER A 9 8.47 12.45 10.29
C SER A 9 8.81 12.48 11.79
N LEU A 10 10.07 12.23 12.16
CA LEU A 10 10.60 12.38 13.52
C LEU A 10 11.26 13.75 13.76
N VAL A 11 11.60 14.48 12.70
CA VAL A 11 12.27 15.79 12.79
C VAL A 11 11.25 16.92 12.82
N VAL A 12 10.18 16.83 12.03
CA VAL A 12 9.08 17.80 12.10
C VAL A 12 8.28 17.53 13.39
N PRO A 13 8.20 18.50 14.32
CA PRO A 13 7.45 18.31 15.55
C PRO A 13 6.01 17.90 15.27
N ASP A 14 5.50 16.94 16.05
CA ASP A 14 4.12 16.44 16.00
C ASP A 14 3.67 15.83 14.66
N ALA A 15 4.58 15.56 13.71
CA ALA A 15 4.22 15.04 12.38
C ALA A 15 3.95 13.52 12.36
N LEU A 16 4.67 12.73 13.16
CA LEU A 16 4.52 11.27 13.13
C LEU A 16 3.14 10.81 13.62
N GLN A 17 2.65 11.37 14.73
CA GLN A 17 1.45 10.87 15.39
C GLN A 17 0.19 10.96 14.49
N PRO A 18 -0.09 12.07 13.79
CA PRO A 18 -1.20 12.14 12.84
C PRO A 18 -1.10 11.11 11.69
N LEU A 19 0.11 10.82 11.20
CA LEU A 19 0.30 9.80 10.15
C LEU A 19 -0.02 8.38 10.67
N LEU A 20 0.35 8.09 11.92
CA LEU A 20 0.02 6.83 12.57
C LEU A 20 -1.48 6.72 12.86
N ASP A 21 -2.12 7.80 13.29
CA ASP A 21 -3.56 7.80 13.56
C ASP A 21 -4.38 7.69 12.27
N LEU A 22 -3.91 8.30 11.17
CA LEU A 22 -4.47 8.10 9.85
C LEU A 22 -4.40 6.62 9.42
N SER A 23 -3.24 5.98 9.60
CA SER A 23 -3.04 4.55 9.33
C SER A 23 -4.03 3.68 10.11
N LYS A 24 -4.24 3.97 11.41
CA LYS A 24 -5.22 3.25 12.25
C LYS A 24 -6.65 3.42 11.76
N VAL A 25 -7.05 4.64 11.37
CA VAL A 25 -8.41 4.89 10.85
C VAL A 25 -8.63 4.11 9.55
N ILE A 26 -7.65 4.11 8.65
CA ILE A 26 -7.70 3.36 7.38
C ILE A 26 -7.82 1.85 7.65
N ASN A 27 -6.99 1.29 8.53
CA ASN A 27 -7.01 -0.16 8.83
C ASN A 27 -8.34 -0.61 9.47
N ASN A 28 -9.08 0.30 10.10
CA ASN A 28 -10.37 0.02 10.73
C ASN A 28 -11.58 0.28 9.82
N ALA A 29 -11.37 0.63 8.55
CA ALA A 29 -12.43 1.05 7.62
C ALA A 29 -13.18 -0.10 6.93
N GLY A 30 -12.82 -1.36 7.20
CA GLY A 30 -13.50 -2.56 6.68
C GLY A 30 -12.75 -3.31 5.57
N VAL A 31 -11.75 -2.67 4.93
CA VAL A 31 -10.91 -3.32 3.92
C VAL A 31 -10.12 -4.48 4.56
N PRO A 32 -10.09 -5.69 3.96
CA PRO A 32 -9.27 -6.78 4.46
C PRO A 32 -7.80 -6.36 4.60
N GLN A 33 -7.20 -6.64 5.77
CA GLN A 33 -5.81 -6.25 6.05
C GLN A 33 -4.84 -6.81 5.00
N GLN A 34 -5.11 -8.02 4.50
CA GLN A 34 -4.31 -8.65 3.45
C GLN A 34 -4.32 -7.85 2.14
N THR A 35 -5.46 -7.31 1.72
CA THR A 35 -5.56 -6.40 0.57
C THR A 35 -4.76 -5.11 0.80
N LEU A 36 -4.86 -4.50 1.99
CA LEU A 36 -4.09 -3.31 2.33
C LEU A 36 -2.58 -3.56 2.29
N ASP A 37 -2.14 -4.76 2.65
CA ASP A 37 -0.74 -5.18 2.59
C ASP A 37 -0.27 -5.41 1.15
N PHE A 38 -1.10 -6.01 0.29
CA PHE A 38 -0.80 -6.15 -1.15
C PHE A 38 -0.68 -4.80 -1.84
N VAL A 39 -1.63 -3.90 -1.60
CA VAL A 39 -1.60 -2.52 -2.10
C VAL A 39 -0.31 -1.83 -1.63
N ARG A 40 0.00 -1.90 -0.33
CA ARG A 40 1.21 -1.30 0.22
C ARG A 40 2.48 -1.83 -0.46
N LEU A 41 2.59 -3.15 -0.61
CA LEU A 41 3.73 -3.77 -1.27
C LEU A 41 3.83 -3.31 -2.73
N ARG A 42 2.73 -3.27 -3.46
CA ARG A 42 2.73 -2.87 -4.87
C ARG A 42 3.13 -1.42 -5.06
N VAL A 43 2.59 -0.51 -4.26
CA VAL A 43 2.93 0.92 -4.29
C VAL A 43 4.42 1.13 -3.97
N SER A 44 4.98 0.38 -3.01
CA SER A 44 6.40 0.43 -2.68
C SER A 44 7.30 -0.16 -3.78
N GLN A 45 6.89 -1.25 -4.44
CA GLN A 45 7.60 -1.78 -5.60
C GLN A 45 7.70 -0.75 -6.73
N ILE A 46 6.60 -0.09 -7.08
CA ILE A 46 6.58 0.96 -8.12
C ILE A 46 7.49 2.13 -7.74
N ASN A 47 7.44 2.56 -6.49
CA ASN A 47 8.28 3.65 -5.99
C ASN A 47 9.74 3.25 -5.70
N GLY A 48 10.16 2.02 -6.05
CA GLY A 48 11.53 1.54 -5.86
C GLY A 48 11.96 1.43 -4.39
N ARG A 49 11.00 1.25 -3.46
CA ARG A 49 11.27 1.09 -2.04
C ARG A 49 11.09 -0.36 -1.62
N ALA A 50 12.17 -0.99 -1.17
CA ALA A 50 12.08 -2.28 -0.50
C ALA A 50 11.39 -2.11 0.88
N ILE A 51 10.39 -2.94 1.14
CA ILE A 51 9.69 -3.02 2.42
C ILE A 51 9.55 -4.49 2.83
N ARG A 52 9.41 -4.74 4.13
CA ARG A 52 8.96 -6.04 4.66
C ARG A 52 7.58 -5.89 5.27
N ILE A 53 6.66 -6.74 4.84
CA ILE A 53 5.34 -6.87 5.46
C ILE A 53 5.46 -7.97 6.53
N PRO A 54 5.28 -7.68 7.82
CA PRO A 54 5.30 -8.71 8.84
C PRO A 54 4.11 -9.66 8.63
N VAL A 55 4.40 -10.95 8.61
CA VAL A 55 3.41 -12.00 8.39
C VAL A 55 2.66 -12.33 9.69
N ASN A 56 3.30 -12.08 10.83
CA ASN A 56 2.93 -12.52 12.17
C ASN A 56 1.65 -11.89 12.75
N ALA A 57 1.02 -10.94 12.04
CA ALA A 57 -0.22 -10.28 12.47
C ALA A 57 -1.48 -10.93 11.88
N ARG A 58 -1.35 -12.05 11.14
CA ARG A 58 -2.44 -12.67 10.37
C ARG A 58 -3.00 -13.93 11.05
N GLU A 59 -4.09 -14.44 10.49
CA GLU A 59 -4.80 -15.60 11.01
C GLU A 59 -3.84 -16.78 11.25
N PRO A 60 -3.82 -17.36 12.47
CA PRO A 60 -2.97 -18.50 12.78
C PRO A 60 -3.17 -19.63 11.76
N GLY A 61 -2.09 -20.03 11.08
CA GLY A 61 -2.09 -21.15 10.13
C GLY A 61 -2.15 -20.77 8.64
N LYS A 62 -2.22 -19.48 8.29
CA LYS A 62 -2.16 -18.98 6.89
C LYS A 62 -0.87 -18.24 6.53
N ASP A 63 0.14 -18.32 7.39
CA ASP A 63 1.38 -17.55 7.24
C ASP A 63 2.10 -17.89 5.92
N GLY A 64 2.26 -19.18 5.62
CA GLY A 64 2.92 -19.64 4.39
C GLY A 64 2.17 -19.27 3.10
N GLU A 65 0.84 -19.45 3.08
CA GLU A 65 0.01 -19.04 1.94
C GLU A 65 0.12 -17.54 1.68
N THR A 66 0.21 -16.74 2.75
CA THR A 66 0.31 -15.29 2.59
C THR A 66 1.71 -14.85 2.13
N GLU A 67 2.77 -15.51 2.59
CA GLU A 67 4.12 -15.27 2.08
C GLU A 67 4.20 -15.55 0.58
N ASP A 68 3.64 -16.69 0.13
CA ASP A 68 3.61 -17.06 -1.27
C ASP A 68 2.85 -16.02 -2.11
N ARG A 69 1.69 -15.54 -1.62
CA ARG A 69 0.92 -14.51 -2.32
C ARG A 69 1.63 -13.16 -2.35
N LEU A 70 2.31 -12.76 -1.27
CA LEU A 70 3.11 -11.52 -1.22
C LEU A 70 4.24 -11.55 -2.27
N ALA A 71 4.88 -12.70 -2.47
CA ALA A 71 5.91 -12.87 -3.50
C ALA A 71 5.36 -12.64 -4.93
N MET A 72 4.08 -12.94 -5.15
CA MET A 72 3.42 -12.80 -6.46
C MET A 72 2.87 -11.40 -6.76
N VAL A 73 2.91 -10.45 -5.81
CA VAL A 73 2.32 -9.10 -5.99
C VAL A 73 2.94 -8.33 -7.16
N ALA A 74 4.22 -8.54 -7.46
CA ALA A 74 4.85 -7.87 -8.61
C ALA A 74 4.24 -8.31 -9.96
N ASP A 75 3.80 -9.57 -10.04
CA ASP A 75 3.29 -10.24 -11.23
C ASP A 75 1.78 -10.52 -11.12
N TRP A 76 1.06 -9.71 -10.33
CA TRP A 76 -0.33 -9.98 -9.93
C TRP A 76 -1.30 -10.18 -11.10
N ARG A 77 -1.02 -9.58 -12.27
CA ARG A 77 -1.86 -9.72 -13.47
C ARG A 77 -1.87 -11.15 -13.99
N ASP A 78 -0.75 -11.86 -13.89
CA ASP A 78 -0.60 -13.24 -14.38
C ASP A 78 -0.78 -14.27 -13.26
N ALA A 79 -0.75 -13.83 -12.00
CA ALA A 79 -0.97 -14.69 -10.84
C ALA A 79 -2.47 -15.02 -10.65
N SER A 80 -2.77 -16.30 -10.46
CA SER A 80 -4.13 -16.82 -10.23
C SER A 80 -4.57 -16.81 -8.75
N CYS A 81 -3.69 -16.41 -7.84
CA CYS A 81 -3.92 -16.45 -6.40
C CYS A 81 -4.57 -15.18 -5.83
N PHE A 82 -4.95 -14.21 -6.68
CA PHE A 82 -5.66 -13.00 -6.29
C PHE A 82 -7.10 -13.06 -6.80
N ASP A 83 -8.06 -12.74 -5.92
CA ASP A 83 -9.46 -12.60 -6.30
C ASP A 83 -9.75 -11.28 -7.03
N ASP A 84 -10.97 -11.12 -7.53
CA ASP A 84 -11.34 -9.94 -8.33
C ASP A 84 -11.24 -8.63 -7.52
N ALA A 85 -11.56 -8.66 -6.22
CA ALA A 85 -11.48 -7.49 -5.34
C ALA A 85 -10.02 -7.06 -5.15
N GLU A 86 -9.12 -8.00 -4.86
CA GLU A 86 -7.69 -7.74 -4.69
C GLU A 86 -7.05 -7.26 -6.00
N ARG A 87 -7.45 -7.84 -7.14
CA ARG A 87 -7.00 -7.39 -8.47
C ARG A 87 -7.47 -5.97 -8.76
N ALA A 88 -8.71 -5.61 -8.41
CA ALA A 88 -9.22 -4.25 -8.54
C ALA A 88 -8.45 -3.26 -7.65
N ALA A 89 -8.18 -3.63 -6.39
CA ALA A 89 -7.38 -2.81 -5.48
C ALA A 89 -5.93 -2.62 -5.98
N LEU A 90 -5.31 -3.66 -6.53
CA LEU A 90 -3.97 -3.59 -7.13
C LEU A 90 -3.97 -2.70 -8.38
N ALA A 91 -4.97 -2.83 -9.27
CA ALA A 91 -5.10 -1.96 -10.43
C ALA A 91 -5.23 -0.48 -10.04
N LEU A 92 -6.09 -0.18 -9.07
CA LEU A 92 -6.26 1.17 -8.52
C LEU A 92 -4.97 1.69 -7.89
N ALA A 93 -4.24 0.84 -7.16
CA ALA A 93 -2.96 1.19 -6.55
C ALA A 93 -1.90 1.60 -7.59
N GLU A 94 -1.81 0.90 -8.72
CA GLU A 94 -0.90 1.29 -9.80
C GLU A 94 -1.31 2.62 -10.44
N ALA A 95 -2.59 2.78 -10.79
CA ALA A 95 -3.11 3.99 -11.42
C ALA A 95 -2.87 5.25 -10.56
N VAL A 96 -3.21 5.18 -9.27
CA VAL A 96 -3.05 6.29 -8.32
C VAL A 96 -1.58 6.52 -7.93
N THR A 97 -0.70 5.53 -8.10
CA THR A 97 0.74 5.74 -7.85
C THR A 97 1.42 6.44 -9.03
N CYS A 98 1.03 6.10 -10.25
CA CYS A 98 1.58 6.59 -11.52
C CYS A 98 0.85 7.85 -12.05
N LEU A 99 0.37 8.73 -11.15
CA LEU A 99 -0.43 9.92 -11.52
C LEU A 99 0.22 10.84 -12.56
N SER A 100 1.54 10.83 -12.66
CA SER A 100 2.30 11.74 -13.54
C SER A 100 2.63 11.12 -14.91
N ASP A 101 2.31 9.84 -15.11
CA ASP A 101 2.76 9.08 -16.28
C ASP A 101 1.76 9.13 -17.45
N ARG A 102 0.53 9.61 -17.22
CA ARG A 102 -0.61 9.54 -18.16
C ARG A 102 -1.44 10.81 -18.13
N GLU A 103 -2.13 11.10 -19.24
CA GLU A 103 -3.07 12.23 -19.35
C GLU A 103 -4.32 12.01 -18.50
N ASP A 104 -4.87 10.80 -18.54
CA ASP A 104 -5.89 10.30 -17.62
C ASP A 104 -5.28 9.24 -16.69
N PRO A 105 -4.79 9.64 -15.50
CA PRO A 105 -4.04 8.74 -14.64
C PRO A 105 -4.89 7.73 -13.87
N VAL A 106 -6.18 8.00 -13.67
CA VAL A 106 -7.11 7.10 -12.98
C VAL A 106 -8.38 6.98 -13.82
N PRO A 107 -8.37 6.16 -14.88
CA PRO A 107 -9.53 5.99 -15.76
C PRO A 107 -10.76 5.51 -15.00
N ASP A 108 -11.94 5.96 -15.44
CA ASP A 108 -13.24 5.57 -14.84
C ASP A 108 -13.40 4.05 -14.78
N GLU A 109 -12.89 3.29 -15.77
CA GLU A 109 -12.95 1.82 -15.75
C GLU A 109 -12.20 1.18 -14.57
N VAL A 110 -11.07 1.78 -14.14
CA VAL A 110 -10.29 1.30 -12.99
C VAL A 110 -11.00 1.65 -11.69
N TRP A 111 -11.58 2.85 -11.62
CA TRP A 111 -12.37 3.29 -10.48
C TRP A 111 -13.64 2.45 -10.30
N ASP A 112 -14.41 2.30 -11.36
CA ASP A 112 -15.69 1.56 -11.37
C ASP A 112 -15.48 0.09 -11.05
N GLU A 113 -14.38 -0.52 -11.50
CA GLU A 113 -14.07 -1.89 -11.12
C GLU A 113 -13.80 -2.02 -9.62
N ALA A 114 -13.02 -1.12 -9.01
CA ALA A 114 -12.83 -1.12 -7.56
C ALA A 114 -14.16 -0.86 -6.81
N ALA A 115 -14.99 0.05 -7.30
CA ALA A 115 -16.27 0.37 -6.71
C ALA A 115 -17.29 -0.79 -6.75
N ARG A 116 -17.10 -1.80 -7.60
CA ARG A 116 -17.92 -3.03 -7.60
C ARG A 116 -17.65 -3.93 -6.39
N HIS A 117 -16.44 -3.87 -5.83
CA HIS A 117 -15.98 -4.79 -4.79
C HIS A 117 -15.94 -4.17 -3.39
N TYR A 118 -15.86 -2.84 -3.30
CA TYR A 118 -15.68 -2.11 -2.05
C TYR A 118 -16.81 -1.11 -1.82
N ALA A 119 -17.36 -1.07 -0.60
CA ALA A 119 -18.30 -0.04 -0.20
C ALA A 119 -17.62 1.35 -0.16
N ASP A 120 -18.40 2.43 -0.18
CA ASP A 120 -17.88 3.81 -0.24
C ASP A 120 -16.76 4.11 0.78
N VAL A 121 -16.93 3.64 2.02
CA VAL A 121 -15.93 3.83 3.10
C VAL A 121 -14.66 3.02 2.86
N GLU A 122 -14.79 1.81 2.34
CA GLU A 122 -13.67 0.91 2.03
C GLU A 122 -12.87 1.40 0.82
N LEU A 123 -13.57 1.86 -0.23
CA LEU A 123 -12.95 2.47 -1.40
C LEU A 123 -12.21 3.76 -1.04
N ALA A 124 -12.82 4.62 -0.21
CA ALA A 124 -12.16 5.81 0.32
C ALA A 124 -10.90 5.45 1.12
N ALA A 125 -10.98 4.40 1.96
CA ALA A 125 -9.83 3.92 2.72
C ALA A 125 -8.72 3.36 1.82
N LEU A 126 -9.04 2.66 0.74
CA LEU A 126 -8.07 2.20 -0.25
C LEU A 126 -7.32 3.37 -0.91
N VAL A 127 -8.04 4.38 -1.36
CA VAL A 127 -7.44 5.59 -1.97
C VAL A 127 -6.52 6.30 -0.97
N MET A 128 -6.98 6.46 0.28
CA MET A 128 -6.18 7.06 1.35
C MET A 128 -4.95 6.23 1.72
N GLN A 129 -5.06 4.90 1.74
CA GLN A 129 -3.94 3.98 1.95
C GLN A 129 -2.88 4.18 0.87
N ILE A 130 -3.28 4.22 -0.41
CA ILE A 130 -2.36 4.41 -1.53
C ILE A 130 -1.62 5.75 -1.38
N GLY A 131 -2.34 6.82 -1.03
CA GLY A 131 -1.76 8.14 -0.77
C GLY A 131 -0.78 8.15 0.40
N LEU A 132 -1.15 7.54 1.53
CA LEU A 132 -0.31 7.44 2.72
C LEU A 132 0.97 6.64 2.45
N VAL A 133 0.87 5.51 1.76
CA VAL A 133 2.05 4.71 1.37
C VAL A 133 2.93 5.49 0.39
N ASN A 134 2.33 6.24 -0.55
CA ASN A 134 3.06 7.13 -1.46
C ASN A 134 3.83 8.25 -0.72
N LEU A 135 3.25 8.80 0.35
CA LEU A 135 3.92 9.77 1.23
C LEU A 135 5.12 9.12 1.92
N TRP A 136 4.92 7.98 2.58
CA TRP A 136 6.00 7.26 3.25
C TRP A 136 7.13 6.87 2.30
N ASN A 137 6.79 6.40 1.10
CA ASN A 137 7.78 6.05 0.09
C ASN A 137 8.60 7.28 -0.32
N ARG A 138 7.96 8.44 -0.57
CA ARG A 138 8.66 9.69 -0.92
C ARG A 138 9.59 10.15 0.18
N VAL A 139 9.12 10.18 1.43
CA VAL A 139 9.92 10.57 2.60
C VAL A 139 11.14 9.66 2.74
N ASN A 140 10.94 8.34 2.72
CA ASN A 140 11.99 7.37 2.99
C ASN A 140 13.01 7.26 1.85
N VAL A 141 12.57 7.25 0.59
CA VAL A 141 13.46 7.23 -0.58
C VAL A 141 14.27 8.53 -0.65
N ALA A 142 13.63 9.68 -0.42
CA ALA A 142 14.33 10.96 -0.34
C ALA A 142 15.33 11.00 0.82
N ASN A 143 15.10 10.28 1.92
CA ASN A 143 16.05 10.21 3.03
C ASN A 143 17.13 9.13 2.87
N LYS A 144 17.06 8.23 1.87
CA LYS A 144 17.85 7.00 1.82
C LYS A 144 17.70 6.17 3.11
N GLU A 145 16.49 6.11 3.64
CA GLU A 145 16.17 5.25 4.78
C GLU A 145 16.40 3.79 4.40
N GLU A 146 17.02 3.02 5.29
CA GLU A 146 17.14 1.57 5.11
C GLU A 146 15.75 0.91 5.15
N PRO A 147 15.55 -0.25 4.49
CA PRO A 147 14.30 -0.99 4.55
C PRO A 147 13.93 -1.30 6.00
N ALA A 148 12.74 -0.85 6.41
CA ALA A 148 12.17 -1.12 7.72
C ALA A 148 11.01 -2.12 7.59
N GLU A 149 10.74 -2.82 8.68
CA GLU A 149 9.49 -3.57 8.81
C GLU A 149 8.34 -2.57 8.94
N TRP A 150 7.28 -2.83 8.20
CA TRP A 150 6.08 -2.03 8.32
C TRP A 150 5.28 -2.52 9.53
N SER A 151 5.13 -1.69 10.57
CA SER A 151 4.28 -1.98 11.74
C SER A 151 2.98 -1.20 11.71
#